data_AF-A0A418WDY3-F1
#
_entry.id   AF-A0A418WDY3-F1
#
_cell.length_a   1.000
_cell.length_b   1.000
_cell.length_c   1.000
_cell.angle_alpha   90.00
_cell.angle_beta   90.00
_cell.angle_gamma   90.00
#
_symmetry.space_group_name_H-M   'P 1'
#
loop_
_entity.id
_entity.type
_entity.pdbx_description
1 polymer ?
#
loop_
_entity_poly.entity_id
_entity_poly.type
_entity_poly.pdbx_seq_one_letter_code
_entity_poly.pdbx_strand_id
1 'polypeptide(L)'
;MSDDGWMFRVTDAFHAHFHVDDGPSQPGIEWAIGMKNGETELQVWVRGLFAEDMSEEIRADHQYQANTCIGFLADQLGEGWEPQGGEQFMIVIANPT
;
A
#
# COMPACT_ATOMS: atom_id res chain seq x y z
N MET A 1 6.24 -8.74 28.01
CA MET A 1 6.31 -8.75 26.54
C MET A 1 5.25 -7.77 26.09
N SER A 2 5.65 -6.54 25.79
CA SER A 2 4.75 -5.54 25.24
C SER A 2 4.62 -5.82 23.75
N ASP A 3 3.40 -6.03 23.28
CA ASP A 3 3.06 -6.17 21.86
C ASP A 3 3.20 -4.82 21.12
N ASP A 4 4.40 -4.23 21.11
CA ASP A 4 4.66 -2.92 20.48
C ASP A 4 4.91 -3.07 18.96
N GLY A 5 4.00 -3.80 18.30
CA GLY A 5 3.96 -3.94 16.85
C GLY A 5 3.19 -2.78 16.20
N TRP A 6 3.60 -2.39 15.01
CA TRP A 6 2.81 -1.46 14.20
C TRP A 6 1.46 -2.07 13.84
N MET A 7 0.39 -1.32 14.09
CA MET A 7 -0.95 -1.61 13.60
C MET A 7 -1.24 -0.78 12.36
N PHE A 8 -2.00 -1.36 11.42
CA PHE A 8 -2.36 -0.72 10.16
C PHE A 8 -3.87 -0.62 10.02
N ARG A 9 -4.32 0.45 9.37
CA ARG A 9 -5.71 0.60 8.90
C ARG A 9 -5.73 1.35 7.58
N VAL A 10 -6.61 0.97 6.67
CA VAL A 10 -6.94 1.83 5.54
C VAL A 10 -7.76 3.01 6.06
N THR A 11 -7.34 4.24 5.76
CA THR A 11 -8.05 5.47 6.11
C THR A 11 -8.76 6.10 4.92
N ASP A 12 -8.23 5.92 3.71
CA ASP A 12 -8.83 6.41 2.46
C ASP A 12 -8.28 5.63 1.25
N ALA A 13 -8.96 5.76 0.11
CA ALA A 13 -8.60 5.11 -1.14
C ALA A 13 -9.01 5.93 -2.37
N PHE A 14 -8.13 6.01 -3.37
CA PHE A 14 -8.38 6.74 -4.61
C PHE A 14 -7.95 5.95 -5.85
N HIS A 15 -8.91 5.62 -6.71
CA HIS A 15 -8.65 4.99 -8.01
C HIS A 15 -8.34 6.02 -9.10
N ALA A 16 -7.28 5.78 -9.86
CA ALA A 16 -6.94 6.61 -11.01
C ALA A 16 -6.04 5.88 -12.01
N HIS A 17 -5.74 6.56 -13.12
CA HIS A 17 -4.59 6.24 -13.95
C HIS A 17 -3.44 7.16 -13.52
N PHE A 18 -2.36 6.56 -13.02
CA PHE A 18 -1.23 7.29 -12.47
C PHE A 18 -0.11 7.41 -13.50
N HIS A 19 0.52 8.57 -13.54
CA HIS A 19 1.73 8.76 -14.33
C HIS A 19 2.88 7.91 -13.76
N VAL A 20 3.65 7.31 -14.66
CA VAL A 20 4.85 6.53 -14.38
C VAL A 20 5.94 7.09 -15.28
N ASP A 21 7.11 7.42 -14.72
CA ASP A 21 8.10 8.29 -15.37
C ASP A 21 8.54 7.80 -16.77
N ASP A 22 8.56 6.48 -17.00
CA ASP A 22 9.02 5.86 -18.25
C ASP A 22 7.89 5.20 -19.09
N GLY A 23 6.62 5.61 -18.92
CA GLY A 23 5.53 4.92 -19.61
C GLY A 23 4.20 5.67 -19.75
N PRO A 24 3.22 5.04 -20.42
CA PRO A 24 1.86 5.52 -20.38
C PRO A 24 1.33 5.46 -18.94
N SER A 25 0.36 6.31 -18.60
CA SER A 25 -0.29 6.24 -17.30
C SER A 25 -0.92 4.87 -17.10
N GLN A 26 -0.68 4.26 -15.93
CA GLN A 26 -1.15 2.93 -15.59
C GLN A 26 -2.33 2.99 -14.61
N PRO A 27 -3.34 2.11 -14.77
CA PRO A 27 -4.43 2.03 -13.81
C PRO A 27 -3.91 1.52 -12.46
N GLY A 28 -4.49 2.03 -11.38
CA GLY A 28 -4.18 1.57 -10.04
C GLY A 28 -5.08 2.20 -9.00
N ILE A 29 -4.63 2.06 -7.75
CA ILE A 29 -5.27 2.65 -6.58
C ILE A 29 -4.19 3.20 -5.63
N GLU A 30 -4.43 4.38 -5.09
CA GLU A 30 -3.63 4.95 -4.01
C GLU A 30 -4.37 4.79 -2.69
N TRP A 31 -3.71 4.17 -1.72
CA TRP A 31 -4.24 3.90 -0.39
C TRP A 31 -3.60 4.83 0.64
N ALA A 32 -4.42 5.51 1.43
CA ALA A 32 -3.98 6.10 2.67
C ALA A 32 -4.01 5.02 3.76
N ILE A 33 -2.85 4.72 4.35
CA ILE A 33 -2.70 3.73 5.40
C ILE A 33 -2.31 4.46 6.68
N GLY A 34 -3.20 4.44 7.66
CA GLY A 34 -2.91 4.85 9.02
C GLY A 34 -2.06 3.78 9.71
N MET A 35 -0.95 4.21 10.30
CA MET A 35 -0.02 3.38 11.05
C MET A 35 0.00 3.84 12.50
N LYS A 36 -0.09 2.91 13.46
CA LYS A 36 -0.04 3.21 14.89
C LYS A 36 0.90 2.29 15.65
N ASN A 37 1.76 2.87 16.49
CA ASN A 37 2.58 2.15 17.47
C ASN A 37 2.66 2.95 18.77
N GLY A 38 2.07 2.42 19.85
CA GLY A 38 1.90 3.14 21.11
C GLY A 38 1.12 4.45 20.93
N GLU A 39 1.73 5.58 21.29
CA GLU A 39 1.19 6.93 21.12
C GLU A 39 1.48 7.53 19.74
N THR A 40 2.30 6.87 18.93
CA THR A 40 2.64 7.34 17.59
C THR A 40 1.53 6.94 16.62
N GLU A 41 0.96 7.92 15.92
CA GLU A 41 0.02 7.73 14.82
C GLU A 41 0.52 8.50 13.59
N LEU A 42 0.66 7.80 12.48
CA LEU A 42 1.18 8.30 11.21
C LEU A 42 0.24 7.91 10.07
N GLN A 43 0.40 8.58 8.94
CA GLN A 43 -0.26 8.20 7.69
C GLN A 43 0.78 8.06 6.59
N VAL A 44 0.71 6.97 5.83
CA VAL A 44 1.56 6.69 4.68
C VAL A 44 0.69 6.41 3.47
N TRP A 45 1.16 6.85 2.29
CA TRP A 45 0.47 6.64 1.04
C TRP A 45 1.13 5.52 0.25
N VAL A 46 0.36 4.54 -0.21
CA VAL A 46 0.86 3.47 -1.07
C VAL A 46 0.05 3.44 -2.36
N ARG A 47 0.71 3.74 -3.47
CA ARG A 47 0.16 3.64 -4.81
C ARG A 47 0.44 2.26 -5.38
N GLY A 48 -0.60 1.45 -5.49
CA GLY A 48 -0.56 0.15 -6.16
C GLY A 48 -0.99 0.27 -7.61
N LEU A 49 -0.04 0.15 -8.54
CA LEU A 49 -0.31 -0.02 -9.97
C LEU A 49 -0.74 -1.47 -10.23
N PHE A 50 -1.73 -1.68 -11.10
CA PHE A 50 -2.14 -3.04 -11.45
C PHE A 50 -1.19 -3.63 -12.50
N ALA A 51 -0.68 -4.83 -12.24
CA ALA A 51 0.07 -5.57 -13.25
C ALA A 51 -0.76 -5.75 -14.53
N GLU A 52 -0.09 -5.75 -15.68
CA GLU A 52 -0.74 -5.82 -16.99
C GLU A 52 -1.63 -7.06 -17.13
N ASP A 53 -1.19 -8.18 -16.56
CA ASP A 53 -1.85 -9.48 -16.57
C ASP A 53 -2.76 -9.75 -15.35
N MET A 54 -2.98 -8.75 -14.49
CA MET A 54 -3.86 -8.89 -13.34
C MET A 54 -5.29 -9.20 -13.80
N SER A 55 -5.89 -10.26 -13.25
CA SER A 55 -7.25 -10.68 -13.60
C SER A 55 -8.30 -9.66 -13.16
N GLU A 56 -9.46 -9.65 -13.84
CA GLU A 56 -10.57 -8.75 -13.48
C GLU A 56 -11.09 -9.01 -12.06
N GLU A 57 -11.09 -10.28 -11.62
CA GLU A 57 -11.47 -10.66 -10.26
C GLU A 57 -10.56 -10.00 -9.22
N ILE A 58 -9.25 -10.07 -9.42
CA ILE A 58 -8.28 -9.47 -8.49
C ILE A 58 -8.30 -7.94 -8.59
N ARG A 59 -8.53 -7.37 -9.77
CA ARG A 59 -8.74 -5.91 -9.94
C ARG A 59 -9.98 -5.40 -9.20
N ALA A 60 -10.99 -6.24 -8.99
CA ALA A 60 -12.18 -5.90 -8.21
C ALA A 60 -12.02 -6.23 -6.72
N ASP A 61 -11.00 -6.99 -6.33
CA ASP A 61 -10.74 -7.36 -4.93
C ASP A 61 -9.95 -6.27 -4.20
N HIS A 62 -10.69 -5.27 -3.71
CA HIS A 62 -10.13 -4.18 -2.90
C HIS A 62 -9.51 -4.67 -1.58
N GLN A 63 -10.00 -5.77 -1.02
CA GLN A 63 -9.46 -6.31 0.24
C GLN A 63 -8.07 -6.90 -0.01
N TYR A 64 -7.91 -7.65 -1.10
CA TYR A 64 -6.62 -8.13 -1.54
C TYR A 64 -5.65 -6.97 -1.81
N GLN A 65 -6.06 -5.98 -2.60
CA GLN A 65 -5.22 -4.83 -2.95
C GLN A 65 -4.74 -4.05 -1.72
N ALA A 66 -5.64 -3.77 -0.77
CA ALA A 66 -5.30 -3.11 0.49
C ALA A 66 -4.34 -3.96 1.33
N ASN A 67 -4.59 -5.27 1.43
CA ASN A 67 -3.72 -6.19 2.17
C ASN A 67 -2.34 -6.31 1.55
N THR A 68 -2.22 -6.26 0.21
CA THR A 68 -0.92 -6.22 -0.47
C THR A 68 -0.14 -4.95 -0.10
N CYS A 69 -0.80 -3.80 -0.06
CA CYS A 69 -0.16 -2.54 0.33
C CYS A 69 0.26 -2.52 1.80
N ILE A 70 -0.58 -3.06 2.70
CA ILE A 70 -0.26 -3.22 4.12
C ILE A 70 0.91 -4.21 4.30
N GLY A 71 0.88 -5.34 3.59
CA GLY A 71 1.95 -6.34 3.60
C GLY A 71 3.28 -5.75 3.18
N PHE A 72 3.30 -4.96 2.10
CA PHE A 72 4.48 -4.21 1.68
C PHE A 72 5.04 -3.31 2.80
N LEU A 73 4.20 -2.53 3.50
CA LEU A 73 4.67 -1.68 4.60
C LEU A 73 5.18 -2.50 5.80
N ALA A 74 4.55 -3.64 6.09
CA ALA A 74 5.01 -4.56 7.12
C ALA A 74 6.39 -5.16 6.78
N ASP A 75 6.61 -5.51 5.51
CA ASP A 75 7.91 -5.97 5.02
C ASP A 75 8.98 -4.88 5.15
N GLN A 76 8.67 -3.64 4.75
CA GLN A 76 9.59 -2.50 4.92
C GLN A 76 9.98 -2.28 6.39
N LEU A 77 9.02 -2.36 7.32
CA LEU A 77 9.32 -2.30 8.75
C LEU A 77 10.21 -3.46 9.21
N GLY A 78 9.99 -4.67 8.69
CA GLY A 78 10.84 -5.83 8.93
C GLY A 78 12.27 -5.67 8.39
N GLU A 79 12.44 -4.89 7.32
CA GLU A 79 13.73 -4.52 6.73
C GLU A 79 14.43 -3.35 7.45
N GLY A 80 13.78 -2.74 8.45
CA GLY A 80 14.34 -1.67 9.27
C GLY A 80 14.00 -0.25 8.79
N TRP A 81 12.99 -0.10 7.93
CA TRP A 81 12.42 1.22 7.65
C TRP A 81 11.79 1.82 8.92
N GLU A 82 12.05 3.10 9.17
CA GLU A 82 11.51 3.87 10.30
C GLU A 82 10.52 4.93 9.79
N PRO A 83 9.20 4.74 9.96
CA PRO A 83 8.19 5.65 9.42
C PRO A 83 8.21 7.01 10.14
N GLN A 84 8.09 8.08 9.36
CA GLN A 84 8.03 9.48 9.77
C GLN A 84 6.69 10.16 9.42
N GLY A 85 5.87 9.52 8.59
CA GLY A 85 4.59 10.03 8.12
C GLY A 85 4.71 10.91 6.88
N GLY A 86 3.69 10.84 6.01
CA GLY A 86 3.64 11.58 4.75
C GLY A 86 4.45 10.96 3.62
N GLU A 87 5.12 9.83 3.85
CA GLU A 87 5.81 9.10 2.79
C GLU A 87 4.84 8.57 1.75
N GLN A 88 5.37 8.39 0.54
CA GLN A 88 4.65 7.84 -0.58
C GLN A 88 5.48 6.74 -1.23
N PHE A 89 4.87 5.57 -1.36
CA PHE A 89 5.45 4.43 -2.06
C PHE A 89 4.65 4.14 -3.33
N MET A 90 5.34 3.57 -4.32
CA MET A 90 4.72 3.03 -5.52
C MET A 90 5.12 1.57 -5.65
N ILE A 91 4.13 0.69 -5.78
CA ILE A 91 4.31 -0.74 -5.95
C ILE A 91 3.49 -1.23 -7.14
N VAL A 92 3.82 -2.41 -7.64
CA VAL A 92 2.98 -3.15 -8.58
C VAL A 92 2.25 -4.25 -7.82
N ILE A 93 0.92 -4.26 -7.89
CA ILE A 93 0.08 -5.33 -7.38
C ILE A 93 -0.09 -6.34 -8.51
N ALA A 94 0.29 -7.59 -8.29
CA ALA A 94 0.17 -8.69 -9.24
C ALA A 94 -0.96 -9.65 -8.85
N ASN A 95 -1.21 -10.69 -9.66
CA ASN A 95 -2.06 -11.80 -9.23
C ASN A 95 -1.44 -12.52 -8.01
N PRO A 96 -2.25 -13.09 -7.10
CA PRO A 96 -1.74 -13.92 -6.02
C PRO A 96 -1.02 -15.15 -6.60
N THR A 97 0.10 -15.52 -5.97
CA THR A 97 0.89 -16.72 -6.30
C THR A 97 0.39 -17.96 -5.57
#